data_AF-A0A5C6M5S6-F1
#
_entry.id   AF-A0A5C6M5S6-F1
#
_cell.length_a   1.000
_cell.length_b   1.000
_cell.length_c   1.000
_cell.angle_alpha   90.00
_cell.angle_beta   90.00
_cell.angle_gamma   90.00
#
_symmetry.space_group_name_H-M   'P 1'
#
loop_
_entity.id
_entity.type
_entity.pdbx_description
1 polymer ?
#
loop_
_entity_poly.entity_id
_entity_poly.type
_entity_poly.pdbx_seq_one_letter_code
_entity_poly.pdbx_strand_id
1 'polypeptide(L)'
;MAQHESEREDLIREATALLPRAEFLLPSLQEPLTVGFRETAPSFFFGQNQVYHFDGAGRLRRAFVAGFLYRSQHSGLARLERIRTETQTVLLRSDLDSEQLLTFRSNMLETLRIIQSGLTDGSLKASRSIPPDTDWITQLSTILPIIFSADPWLSDTISARR
;
A
#
# COMPACT_ATOMS: atom_id res chain seq x y z
N MET A 1 11.55 -16.98 -15.19
CA MET A 1 11.33 -15.52 -15.41
C MET A 1 9.83 -15.28 -15.24
N ALA A 2 9.36 -14.06 -14.92
CA ALA A 2 7.92 -13.76 -14.71
C ALA A 2 7.29 -14.21 -13.38
N GLN A 3 7.90 -13.85 -12.23
CA GLN A 3 7.18 -13.99 -10.95
C GLN A 3 7.12 -12.69 -10.14
N HIS A 4 8.10 -11.78 -10.21
CA HIS A 4 8.04 -10.49 -9.49
C HIS A 4 7.51 -9.32 -10.32
N GLU A 5 7.80 -9.28 -11.62
CA GLU A 5 7.06 -8.39 -12.54
C GLU A 5 5.60 -8.83 -12.56
N SER A 6 5.35 -10.14 -12.56
CA SER A 6 4.02 -10.71 -12.30
C SER A 6 3.51 -10.33 -10.91
N GLU A 7 4.24 -10.44 -9.80
CA GLU A 7 3.71 -10.03 -8.49
C GLU A 7 3.46 -8.52 -8.36
N ARG A 8 4.27 -7.66 -9.01
CA ARG A 8 4.03 -6.22 -9.12
C ARG A 8 2.78 -5.98 -9.96
N GLU A 9 2.72 -6.56 -11.15
CA GLU A 9 1.57 -6.48 -12.03
C GLU A 9 0.32 -7.05 -11.37
N ASP A 10 0.44 -8.11 -10.56
CA ASP A 10 -0.65 -8.75 -9.83
C ASP A 10 -1.12 -7.82 -8.72
N LEU A 11 -0.21 -7.20 -7.94
CA LEU A 11 -0.56 -6.17 -6.97
C LEU A 11 -1.32 -5.02 -7.64
N ILE A 12 -0.81 -4.51 -8.76
CA ILE A 12 -1.44 -3.39 -9.49
C ILE A 12 -2.77 -3.83 -10.14
N ARG A 13 -2.84 -5.04 -10.69
CA ARG A 13 -4.08 -5.62 -11.25
C ARG A 13 -5.12 -5.87 -10.15
N GLU A 14 -4.69 -6.21 -8.93
CA GLU A 14 -5.56 -6.38 -7.77
C GLU A 14 -6.36 -5.09 -7.49
N ALA A 15 -5.85 -3.90 -7.82
CA ALA A 15 -6.59 -2.64 -7.68
C ALA A 15 -7.97 -2.68 -8.35
N THR A 16 -8.08 -3.37 -9.50
CA THR A 16 -9.35 -3.52 -10.24
C THR A 16 -10.27 -4.61 -9.69
N ALA A 17 -9.78 -5.45 -8.77
CA ALA A 17 -10.57 -6.46 -8.09
C ALA A 17 -11.09 -6.00 -6.73
N LEU A 18 -10.58 -4.88 -6.20
CA LEU A 18 -11.02 -4.32 -4.92
C LEU A 18 -12.43 -3.72 -5.03
N LEU A 19 -13.22 -3.95 -3.98
CA LEU A 19 -14.58 -3.47 -3.82
C LEU A 19 -14.86 -3.21 -2.32
N PRO A 20 -15.32 -2.01 -1.95
CA PRO A 20 -15.43 -0.82 -2.80
C PRO A 20 -14.06 -0.31 -3.29
N ARG A 21 -14.03 0.39 -4.43
CA ARG A 21 -12.84 1.12 -4.93
C ARG A 21 -13.18 2.46 -5.55
N ALA A 22 -12.26 3.41 -5.45
CA ALA A 22 -12.36 4.71 -6.11
C ALA A 22 -11.00 5.23 -6.56
N GLU A 23 -11.05 6.09 -7.57
CA GLU A 23 -9.91 6.85 -8.08
C GLU A 23 -10.10 8.32 -7.70
N PHE A 24 -9.06 8.94 -7.17
CA PHE A 24 -9.03 10.32 -6.70
C PHE A 24 -7.97 11.09 -7.48
N LEU A 25 -8.35 12.29 -7.92
CA LEU A 25 -7.43 13.26 -8.51
C LEU A 25 -7.15 14.31 -7.44
N LEU A 26 -5.97 14.24 -6.85
CA LEU A 26 -5.52 15.18 -5.84
C LEU A 26 -4.49 16.15 -6.46
N PRO A 27 -4.60 17.47 -6.26
CA PRO A 27 -3.63 18.42 -6.80
C PRO A 27 -2.19 18.17 -6.33
N SER A 28 -2.03 17.57 -5.15
CA SER A 28 -0.73 17.21 -4.57
C SER A 28 -0.10 15.96 -5.18
N LEU A 29 -0.81 15.22 -6.04
CA LEU A 29 -0.33 14.01 -6.70
C LEU A 29 -0.25 14.24 -8.22
N GLN A 30 0.84 13.77 -8.83
CA GLN A 30 0.98 13.80 -10.29
C GLN A 30 0.18 12.69 -10.98
N GLU A 31 0.04 11.54 -10.31
CA GLU A 31 -0.72 10.39 -10.80
C GLU A 31 -1.99 10.20 -9.95
N PRO A 32 -3.06 9.60 -10.50
CA PRO A 32 -4.27 9.29 -9.74
C PRO A 32 -3.97 8.39 -8.54
N LEU A 33 -4.66 8.65 -7.44
CA LEU A 33 -4.69 7.77 -6.28
C LEU A 33 -5.87 6.81 -6.43
N THR A 34 -5.61 5.51 -6.51
CA THR A 34 -6.67 4.50 -6.39
C THR A 34 -6.69 3.98 -4.97
N VAL A 35 -7.85 4.04 -4.32
CA VAL A 35 -8.08 3.38 -3.03
C VAL A 35 -9.09 2.28 -3.23
N GLY A 36 -8.83 1.11 -2.65
CA GLY A 36 -9.80 0.04 -2.64
C GLY A 36 -9.73 -0.76 -1.36
N PHE A 37 -10.83 -1.43 -1.05
CA PHE A 37 -10.96 -2.28 0.12
C PHE A 37 -11.13 -3.75 -0.30
N ARG A 38 -10.59 -4.63 0.52
CA ARG A 38 -10.92 -6.05 0.55
C ARG A 38 -11.49 -6.33 1.92
N GLU A 39 -12.81 -6.49 2.02
CA GLU A 39 -13.52 -6.48 3.29
C GLU A 39 -13.22 -5.17 4.05
N THR A 40 -12.48 -5.22 5.16
CA THR A 40 -12.07 -4.05 5.93
C THR A 40 -10.63 -3.60 5.65
N ALA A 41 -9.87 -4.36 4.86
CA ALA A 41 -8.45 -4.10 4.59
C ALA A 41 -8.28 -3.09 3.44
N PRO A 42 -7.75 -1.87 3.69
CA PRO A 42 -7.54 -0.87 2.66
C PRO A 42 -6.26 -1.12 1.88
N SER A 43 -6.27 -0.69 0.63
CA SER A 43 -5.13 -0.67 -0.27
C SER A 43 -5.06 0.67 -0.98
N PHE A 44 -3.89 1.28 -1.01
CA PHE A 44 -3.65 2.59 -1.61
C PHE A 44 -2.63 2.47 -2.73
N PHE A 45 -3.00 2.90 -3.92
CA PHE A 45 -2.19 2.87 -5.13
C PHE A 45 -1.92 4.31 -5.57
N PHE A 46 -0.67 4.72 -5.48
CA PHE A 46 -0.18 6.00 -5.96
C PHE A 46 0.42 5.76 -7.34
N GLY A 47 -0.41 5.92 -8.37
CA GLY A 47 -0.05 5.57 -9.74
C GLY A 47 0.36 4.11 -9.89
N GLN A 48 1.42 3.85 -10.66
CA GLN A 48 1.89 2.49 -10.97
C GLN A 48 3.14 2.06 -10.18
N ASN A 49 3.70 2.94 -9.36
CA ASN A 49 5.03 2.75 -8.78
C ASN A 49 5.04 2.67 -7.26
N GLN A 50 3.92 3.01 -6.62
CA GLN A 50 3.83 3.02 -5.17
C GLN A 50 2.49 2.45 -4.70
N VAL A 51 2.55 1.43 -3.85
CA VAL A 51 1.38 0.73 -3.33
C VAL A 51 1.58 0.39 -1.87
N TYR A 52 0.53 0.55 -1.07
CA TYR A 52 0.47 0.09 0.32
C TYR A 52 -0.78 -0.74 0.55
N HIS A 53 -0.60 -1.98 0.99
CA HIS A 53 -1.68 -2.87 1.42
C HIS A 53 -1.65 -3.04 2.92
N PHE A 54 -2.77 -2.79 3.56
CA PHE A 54 -2.95 -2.98 4.98
C PHE A 54 -3.80 -4.22 5.26
N ASP A 55 -3.88 -4.62 6.52
CA ASP A 55 -4.94 -5.49 7.01
C ASP A 55 -6.13 -4.68 7.54
N GLY A 56 -7.18 -5.37 8.00
CA GLY A 56 -8.37 -4.72 8.56
C GLY A 56 -8.12 -3.96 9.86
N ALA A 57 -6.95 -4.11 10.49
CA ALA A 57 -6.52 -3.38 11.68
C ALA A 57 -5.60 -2.20 11.35
N GLY A 58 -5.45 -1.85 10.05
CA GLY A 58 -4.59 -0.76 9.61
C GLY A 58 -3.10 -1.05 9.70
N ARG A 59 -2.70 -2.33 9.87
CA ARG A 59 -1.30 -2.74 9.91
C ARG A 59 -0.80 -3.05 8.51
N LEU A 60 0.39 -2.59 8.16
CA LEU A 60 0.96 -2.79 6.83
C LEU A 60 1.25 -4.28 6.60
N ARG A 61 0.74 -4.84 5.50
CA ARG A 61 1.01 -6.20 5.02
C ARG A 61 2.06 -6.25 3.93
N ARG A 62 1.86 -5.47 2.87
CA ARG A 62 2.72 -5.44 1.68
C ARG A 62 2.85 -4.02 1.20
N ALA A 63 3.99 -3.68 0.65
CA ALA A 63 4.16 -2.44 -0.07
C ALA A 63 5.01 -2.66 -1.32
N PHE A 64 4.79 -1.84 -2.33
CA PHE A 64 5.71 -1.69 -3.45
C PHE A 64 6.13 -0.23 -3.47
N VAL A 65 7.40 0.08 -3.28
CA VAL A 65 7.89 1.47 -3.19
C VAL A 65 9.27 1.55 -3.82
N ALA A 66 9.50 2.53 -4.69
CA ALA A 66 10.79 2.78 -5.34
C ALA A 66 11.37 1.54 -6.05
N GLY A 67 10.52 0.72 -6.67
CA GLY A 67 10.93 -0.50 -7.37
C GLY A 67 11.15 -1.73 -6.49
N PHE A 68 11.01 -1.60 -5.17
CA PHE A 68 11.20 -2.70 -4.23
C PHE A 68 9.88 -3.22 -3.68
N LEU A 69 9.79 -4.53 -3.52
CA LEU A 69 8.66 -5.19 -2.86
C LEU A 69 8.99 -5.39 -1.37
N TYR A 70 8.09 -4.95 -0.51
CA TYR A 70 8.18 -5.09 0.93
C TYR A 70 7.07 -6.00 1.44
N ARG A 71 7.40 -6.89 2.38
CA ARG A 71 6.42 -7.77 3.04
C ARG A 71 6.62 -7.71 4.54
N SER A 72 5.52 -7.52 5.26
CA SER A 72 5.52 -7.57 6.71
C SER A 72 5.75 -9.00 7.19
N GLN A 73 6.40 -9.08 8.34
CA GLN A 73 6.71 -10.29 9.07
C GLN A 73 6.51 -9.99 10.55
N HIS A 74 6.43 -11.06 11.36
CA HIS A 74 6.09 -10.97 12.77
C HIS A 74 6.77 -9.82 13.55
N SER A 75 8.04 -9.51 13.27
CA SER A 75 8.78 -8.44 13.95
C SER A 75 9.49 -7.45 13.02
N GLY A 76 9.19 -7.43 11.71
CA GLY A 76 9.97 -6.62 10.78
C GLY A 76 9.39 -6.54 9.36
N LEU A 77 10.06 -5.76 8.53
CA LEU A 77 9.70 -5.57 7.13
C LEU A 77 10.84 -6.09 6.26
N ALA A 78 10.54 -7.08 5.43
CA ALA A 78 11.51 -7.63 4.51
C ALA A 78 11.40 -6.95 3.15
N ARG A 79 12.51 -6.38 2.68
CA ARG A 79 12.70 -5.94 1.31
C ARG A 79 13.14 -7.13 0.45
N LEU A 80 12.41 -7.34 -0.63
CA LEU A 80 12.67 -8.35 -1.63
C LEU A 80 13.23 -7.67 -2.88
N GLU A 81 14.51 -7.89 -3.13
CA GLU A 81 15.24 -7.42 -4.30
C GLU A 81 15.71 -8.61 -5.11
N ARG A 82 15.71 -8.51 -6.44
CA ARG A 82 16.19 -9.59 -7.30
C ARG A 82 17.37 -9.10 -8.14
N ILE A 83 18.57 -9.59 -7.82
CA ILE A 83 19.78 -9.26 -8.56
C ILE A 83 19.93 -10.27 -9.72
N ARG A 84 19.97 -9.74 -10.94
CA ARG A 84 20.37 -10.50 -12.14
C ARG A 84 21.89 -10.55 -12.21
N THR A 85 22.43 -11.75 -12.12
CA THR A 85 23.81 -12.03 -12.53
C THR A 85 23.79 -12.64 -13.92
N GLU A 86 24.93 -12.69 -14.60
CA GLU A 86 25.05 -13.25 -15.96
C GLU A 86 24.60 -14.72 -16.06
N THR A 87 24.56 -15.44 -14.94
CA THR A 87 24.31 -16.89 -14.89
C THR A 87 23.01 -17.27 -14.19
N GLN A 88 22.46 -16.41 -13.33
CA GLN A 88 21.27 -16.73 -12.55
C GLN A 88 20.58 -15.47 -12.06
N THR A 89 19.39 -15.64 -11.49
CA THR A 89 18.78 -14.55 -10.74
C THR A 89 18.56 -14.95 -9.30
N VAL A 90 19.13 -14.16 -8.40
CA VAL A 90 19.06 -14.39 -6.96
C VAL A 90 18.01 -13.47 -6.37
N LEU A 91 17.08 -14.05 -5.61
CA LEU A 91 16.17 -13.27 -4.78
C LEU A 91 16.89 -12.96 -3.47
N LEU A 92 17.32 -11.71 -3.32
CA LEU A 92 17.85 -11.20 -2.07
C LEU A 92 16.69 -10.70 -1.22
N ARG A 93 16.48 -11.41 -0.11
CA ARG A 93 15.68 -10.91 0.98
C ARG A 93 16.61 -10.19 1.95
N SER A 94 16.31 -8.93 2.21
CA SER A 94 16.99 -8.11 3.22
C SER A 94 15.94 -7.59 4.20
N ASP A 95 16.09 -7.91 5.48
CA ASP A 95 15.20 -7.38 6.50
C ASP A 95 15.66 -5.95 6.85
N LEU A 96 14.71 -5.02 6.96
CA LEU A 96 15.04 -3.64 7.32
C LEU A 96 15.47 -3.57 8.78
N ASP A 97 16.55 -2.84 9.03
CA ASP A 97 16.94 -2.50 10.40
C ASP A 97 15.99 -1.47 11.03
N SER A 98 16.19 -1.15 12.30
CA SER A 98 15.32 -0.22 13.04
C SER A 98 15.28 1.18 12.44
N GLU A 99 16.40 1.69 11.92
CA GLU A 99 16.46 3.03 11.32
C GLU A 99 15.74 3.06 9.96
N GLN A 100 15.94 2.03 9.15
CA GLN A 100 15.26 1.84 7.88
C GLN A 100 13.75 1.65 8.08
N LEU A 101 13.33 0.91 9.12
CA LEU A 101 11.92 0.74 9.48
C LEU A 101 11.28 2.06 9.88
N LEU A 102 11.94 2.86 10.72
CA LEU A 102 11.46 4.18 11.13
C LEU A 102 11.34 5.12 9.92
N THR A 103 12.35 5.13 9.06
CA THR A 103 12.36 5.92 7.82
C THR A 103 11.24 5.49 6.88
N PHE A 104 11.07 4.18 6.66
CA PHE A 104 10.00 3.64 5.83
C PHE A 104 8.62 4.03 6.38
N ARG A 105 8.40 3.84 7.69
CA ARG A 105 7.14 4.21 8.33
C ARG A 105 6.88 5.71 8.18
N SER A 106 7.87 6.56 8.45
CA SER A 106 7.73 8.01 8.32
C SER A 106 7.33 8.42 6.90
N ASN A 107 8.02 7.90 5.89
CA ASN A 107 7.71 8.20 4.48
C ASN A 107 6.32 7.70 4.07
N MET A 108 5.93 6.51 4.53
CA MET A 108 4.60 5.97 4.29
C MET A 108 3.52 6.86 4.91
N LEU A 109 3.68 7.25 6.18
CA LEU A 109 2.71 8.09 6.86
C LEU A 109 2.63 9.49 6.22
N GLU A 110 3.76 10.07 5.83
CA GLU A 110 3.79 11.35 5.10
C GLU A 110 3.05 11.26 3.77
N THR A 111 3.22 10.16 3.03
CA THR A 111 2.47 9.92 1.79
C THR A 111 0.97 9.84 2.05
N LEU A 112 0.55 9.11 3.11
CA LEU A 112 -0.86 8.98 3.47
C LEU A 112 -1.48 10.28 4.00
N ARG A 113 -0.68 11.19 4.57
CA ARG A 113 -1.16 12.51 5.00
C ARG A 113 -1.69 13.35 3.85
N ILE A 114 -1.24 13.12 2.62
CA ILE A 114 -1.82 13.79 1.43
C ILE A 114 -3.33 13.53 1.35
N ILE A 115 -3.77 12.31 1.69
CA ILE A 115 -5.18 11.93 1.69
C ILE A 115 -5.91 12.60 2.85
N GLN A 116 -5.28 12.63 4.04
CA GLN A 116 -5.85 13.29 5.21
C GLN A 116 -6.03 14.79 5.00
N SER A 117 -5.06 15.46 4.37
CA SER A 117 -5.15 16.86 3.98
C SER A 117 -6.31 17.06 2.99
N GLY A 118 -6.42 16.19 1.98
CA GLY A 118 -7.51 16.22 1.00
C GLY A 118 -8.92 16.02 1.61
N LEU A 119 -9.01 15.25 2.70
CA LEU A 119 -10.25 15.12 3.47
C LEU A 119 -10.57 16.39 4.25
N THR A 120 -9.55 17.01 4.83
CA THR A 120 -9.70 18.19 5.71
C THR A 120 -10.05 19.45 4.92
N ASP A 121 -9.47 19.62 3.74
CA ASP A 121 -9.71 20.78 2.86
C ASP A 121 -10.90 20.58 1.90
N GLY A 122 -11.50 19.38 1.88
CA GLY A 122 -12.62 19.03 0.99
C GLY A 122 -12.25 18.90 -0.49
N SER A 123 -10.95 18.81 -0.81
CA SER A 123 -10.46 18.60 -2.17
C SER A 123 -10.53 17.13 -2.62
N LEU A 124 -10.72 16.19 -1.68
CA LEU A 124 -10.88 14.79 -1.99
C LEU A 124 -12.19 14.53 -2.72
N LYS A 125 -12.12 14.40 -4.04
CA LYS A 125 -13.25 14.03 -4.90
C LYS A 125 -12.91 12.78 -5.70
N ALA A 126 -13.73 11.76 -5.55
CA ALA A 126 -13.61 10.55 -6.35
C ALA A 126 -13.95 10.89 -7.80
N SER A 127 -12.98 10.78 -8.70
CA SER A 127 -13.20 10.86 -10.15
C SER A 127 -13.97 9.64 -10.65
N ARG A 128 -13.77 8.49 -10.02
CA ARG A 128 -14.49 7.24 -10.29
C ARG A 128 -14.71 6.50 -8.99
N SER A 129 -15.87 5.89 -8.82
CA SER A 129 -16.17 5.05 -7.67
C SER A 129 -16.98 3.82 -8.07
N ILE A 130 -16.69 2.68 -7.45
CA ILE A 130 -17.38 1.40 -7.64
C ILE A 130 -17.54 0.75 -6.27
N PRO A 131 -18.76 0.67 -5.71
CA PRO A 131 -20.01 1.29 -6.17
C PRO A 131 -19.98 2.82 -6.20
N PRO A 132 -20.75 3.50 -7.06
CA PRO A 132 -20.70 4.97 -7.25
C PRO A 132 -21.17 5.77 -6.01
N ASP A 133 -22.00 5.17 -5.17
CA ASP A 133 -22.64 5.73 -3.97
C ASP A 133 -21.85 5.45 -2.68
N THR A 134 -20.62 4.95 -2.80
CA THR A 134 -19.75 4.70 -1.65
C THR A 134 -19.38 6.00 -0.94
N ASP A 135 -19.63 6.08 0.36
CA ASP A 135 -19.20 7.21 1.19
C ASP A 135 -17.70 7.12 1.53
N TRP A 136 -16.87 7.56 0.58
CA TRP A 136 -15.41 7.55 0.72
C TRP A 136 -14.89 8.46 1.83
N ILE A 137 -15.60 9.54 2.14
CA ILE A 137 -15.19 10.46 3.20
C ILE A 137 -15.28 9.72 4.53
N THR A 138 -16.39 9.04 4.81
CA THR A 138 -16.55 8.23 6.03
C THR A 138 -15.57 7.05 6.07
N GLN A 139 -15.39 6.33 4.96
CA GLN A 139 -14.45 5.20 4.90
C GLN A 139 -13.01 5.64 5.21
N LEU A 140 -12.53 6.70 4.56
CA LEU A 140 -11.16 7.16 4.71
C LEU A 140 -10.92 7.87 6.04
N SER A 141 -11.88 8.66 6.52
CA SER A 141 -11.80 9.29 7.86
C SER A 141 -11.84 8.27 9.00
N THR A 142 -12.42 7.09 8.77
CA THR A 142 -12.39 5.99 9.74
C THR A 142 -11.04 5.25 9.72
N ILE A 143 -10.54 4.89 8.53
CA ILE A 143 -9.39 3.99 8.42
C ILE A 143 -8.03 4.69 8.56
N LEU A 144 -7.89 5.95 8.12
CA LEU A 144 -6.62 6.67 8.18
C LEU A 144 -6.13 6.87 9.63
N PRO A 145 -6.97 7.29 10.60
CA PRO A 145 -6.57 7.36 12.00
C PRO A 145 -6.09 6.01 12.54
N ILE A 146 -6.77 4.91 12.20
CA ILE A 146 -6.39 3.55 12.62
C ILE A 146 -4.98 3.22 12.10
N ILE A 147 -4.69 3.50 10.82
CA ILE A 147 -3.35 3.30 10.25
C ILE A 147 -2.30 4.17 10.95
N PHE A 148 -2.60 5.44 11.20
CA PHE A 148 -1.66 6.36 11.86
C PHE A 148 -1.34 5.94 13.30
N SER A 149 -2.32 5.42 14.03
CA SER A 149 -2.16 4.98 15.43
C SER A 149 -1.76 3.50 15.58
N ALA A 150 -1.63 2.75 14.48
CA ALA A 150 -1.37 1.31 14.55
C ALA A 150 -0.07 1.01 15.31
N ASP A 151 -0.18 0.18 16.35
CA ASP A 151 0.94 -0.35 17.12
C ASP A 151 0.63 -1.78 17.61
N PRO A 152 1.33 -2.82 17.12
CA PRO A 152 2.36 -2.77 16.07
C PRO A 152 1.76 -2.34 14.71
N TRP A 153 2.51 -1.54 13.96
CA TRP A 153 2.08 -1.03 12.64
C TRP A 153 2.31 -2.02 11.48
N LEU A 154 2.97 -3.16 11.75
CA LEU A 154 3.21 -4.23 10.80
C LEU A 154 2.25 -5.39 11.07
N SER A 155 1.64 -5.93 10.02
CA SER A 155 0.80 -7.11 10.12
C SER A 155 1.64 -8.36 10.37
N ASP A 156 1.02 -9.34 11.02
CA ASP A 156 1.57 -10.68 11.19
C ASP A 156 2.02 -11.30 9.86
N THR A 157 2.94 -12.27 9.97
CA THR A 157 3.55 -12.95 8.82
C THR A 157 2.50 -13.40 7.83
N ILE A 158 2.66 -12.94 6.58
CA ILE A 158 1.86 -13.43 5.45
C ILE A 158 2.26 -14.90 5.25
N SER A 159 1.46 -15.82 5.80
CA SER A 159 1.65 -17.25 5.52
C SER A 159 1.55 -17.43 4.01
N ALA A 160 2.60 -17.98 3.40
CA ALA A 160 2.49 -18.52 2.06
C ALA A 160 1.31 -19.52 2.09
N ARG A 161 0.35 -19.34 1.18
CA ARG A 161 -0.75 -20.29 0.99
C ARG A 161 -0.13 -21.70 0.90
N ARG A 162 -0.53 -22.59 1.81
CA ARG A 162 -0.28 -24.03 1.68
C ARG A 162 -1.06 -24.59 0.51
#